data_AF-A0A8C5KU64-F1
#
_entry.id   AF-A0A8C5KU64-F1
#
_cell.length_a   1.000
_cell.length_b   1.000
_cell.length_c   1.000
_cell.angle_alpha   90.00
_cell.angle_beta   90.00
_cell.angle_gamma   90.00
#
_symmetry.space_group_name_H-M   'P 1'
#
loop_
_entity.id
_entity.type
_entity.pdbx_description
1 polymer ?
#
loop_
_entity_poly.entity_id
_entity_poly.type
_entity_poly.pdbx_seq_one_letter_code
_entity_poly.pdbx_strand_id
1 'polypeptide(L)'
;MLATAERGDLDLAGAKQNTGVPKYLSQQWAKAPGRGEVGKLWIVSFTLNEDLANIHNIGGKSASVRAPREHPFVLQRVGGQTLTVFTESSSDKLSLEGIVVPRAECRPAASENYMRLKRLQIKESSKPVRLSKQLDKIVTTNYKPFANHQYNIEYERKKKEDGKRARADKQHVLDMLFSAFEKHQYYNLKDLGYLKEILKETGIQNVKGLHKNTWELKPEYRHYQGEEKSD
;
A
#
# COMPACT_ATOMS: atom_id res chain seq x y z
N MET A 1 -28.66 -37.30 -23.79
CA MET A 1 -28.50 -35.84 -23.77
C MET A 1 -27.88 -35.46 -22.44
N LEU A 2 -26.64 -34.99 -22.45
CA LEU A 2 -25.95 -34.48 -21.27
C LEU A 2 -26.48 -33.07 -21.01
N ALA A 3 -27.17 -32.85 -19.90
CA ALA A 3 -27.58 -31.51 -19.48
C ALA A 3 -26.32 -30.75 -19.04
N THR A 4 -25.94 -29.73 -19.80
CA THR A 4 -24.92 -28.76 -19.42
C THR A 4 -25.45 -27.91 -18.27
N ALA A 5 -24.91 -28.08 -17.07
CA ALA A 5 -25.18 -27.18 -15.95
C ALA A 5 -24.56 -25.82 -16.25
N GLU A 6 -25.41 -24.81 -16.47
CA GLU A 6 -24.98 -23.45 -16.77
C GLU A 6 -24.47 -22.75 -15.50
N ARG A 7 -23.52 -21.82 -15.67
CA ARG A 7 -22.93 -21.03 -14.58
C ARG A 7 -23.96 -19.98 -14.12
N GLY A 8 -24.92 -20.40 -13.29
CA GLY A 8 -26.03 -19.56 -12.83
C GLY A 8 -27.26 -20.31 -12.32
N ASP A 9 -27.26 -21.65 -12.32
CA ASP A 9 -28.40 -22.44 -11.87
C ASP A 9 -28.53 -22.45 -10.33
N LEU A 10 -29.65 -21.96 -9.81
CA LEU A 10 -29.91 -21.77 -8.38
C LEU A 10 -30.72 -22.95 -7.83
N ASP A 11 -30.07 -23.80 -7.03
CA ASP A 11 -30.71 -24.93 -6.35
C ASP A 11 -31.71 -24.45 -5.27
N LEU A 12 -32.95 -24.95 -5.20
CA LEU A 12 -34.03 -24.38 -4.37
C LEU A 12 -34.44 -25.26 -3.17
N ALA A 13 -33.51 -25.61 -2.30
CA ALA A 13 -33.76 -26.52 -1.17
C ALA A 13 -33.59 -25.87 0.21
N GLY A 14 -34.71 -25.56 0.87
CA GLY A 14 -34.82 -25.63 2.34
C GLY A 14 -35.55 -24.49 3.05
N ALA A 15 -35.51 -24.51 4.38
CA ALA A 15 -35.96 -23.46 5.29
C ALA A 15 -35.07 -23.49 6.53
N LYS A 16 -34.56 -22.36 7.00
CA LYS A 16 -33.56 -22.31 8.09
C LYS A 16 -33.85 -21.19 9.10
N GLN A 17 -33.52 -21.44 10.37
CA GLN A 17 -33.70 -20.46 11.45
C GLN A 17 -32.47 -19.54 11.57
N ASN A 18 -32.70 -18.23 11.79
CA ASN A 18 -31.63 -17.24 12.02
C ASN A 18 -31.55 -16.86 13.51
N THR A 19 -30.35 -16.92 14.09
CA THR A 19 -30.08 -16.54 15.48
C THR A 19 -29.05 -15.40 15.57
N GLY A 20 -29.44 -14.29 16.20
CA GLY A 20 -28.52 -13.24 16.59
C GLY A 20 -27.74 -13.64 17.85
N VAL A 21 -26.41 -13.65 17.80
CA VAL A 21 -25.55 -14.19 18.88
C VAL A 21 -24.60 -13.11 19.44
N PRO A 22 -24.38 -13.03 20.77
CA PRO A 22 -23.41 -12.09 21.34
C PRO A 22 -21.97 -12.35 20.87
N LYS A 23 -21.21 -11.28 20.62
CA LYS A 23 -19.84 -11.34 20.09
C LYS A 23 -18.87 -12.22 20.90
N TYR A 24 -18.98 -12.25 22.22
CA TYR A 24 -18.10 -13.10 23.03
C TYR A 24 -18.38 -14.60 22.80
N LEU A 25 -19.63 -14.96 22.48
CA LEU A 25 -20.05 -16.34 22.29
C LEU A 25 -19.53 -16.88 20.95
N SER A 26 -19.62 -16.09 19.88
CA SER A 26 -18.99 -16.45 18.59
C SER A 26 -17.48 -16.57 18.70
N GLN A 27 -16.83 -15.72 19.52
CA GLN A 27 -15.41 -15.84 19.83
C GLN A 27 -15.06 -17.12 20.61
N GLN A 28 -15.97 -17.65 21.44
CA GLN A 28 -15.75 -18.94 22.09
C GLN A 28 -15.99 -20.11 21.13
N TRP A 29 -16.99 -20.02 20.26
CA TRP A 29 -17.24 -21.06 19.24
C TRP A 29 -16.07 -21.23 18.28
N ALA A 30 -15.40 -20.14 17.91
CA ALA A 30 -14.18 -20.18 17.10
C ALA A 30 -13.00 -20.91 17.77
N LYS A 31 -13.05 -21.14 19.09
CA LYS A 31 -12.03 -21.86 19.85
C LYS A 31 -12.40 -23.32 20.12
N ALA A 32 -13.54 -23.79 19.63
CA ALA A 32 -13.99 -25.15 19.87
C ALA A 32 -13.04 -26.16 19.22
N PRO A 33 -12.57 -27.18 19.98
CA PRO A 33 -11.70 -28.21 19.42
C PRO A 33 -12.46 -29.23 18.56
N GLY A 34 -11.78 -29.79 17.56
CA GLY A 34 -12.26 -30.96 16.81
C GLY A 34 -13.47 -30.68 15.91
N ARG A 35 -14.55 -31.45 16.09
CA ARG A 35 -15.74 -31.48 15.21
C ARG A 35 -16.68 -30.27 15.38
N GLY A 36 -16.30 -29.27 16.17
CA GLY A 36 -17.07 -28.04 16.35
C GLY A 36 -18.25 -28.17 17.31
N GLU A 37 -18.21 -29.10 18.27
CA GLU A 37 -19.22 -29.16 19.32
C GLU A 37 -19.03 -28.00 20.32
N VAL A 38 -20.03 -27.12 20.41
CA VAL A 38 -19.95 -25.89 21.22
C VAL A 38 -20.85 -25.89 22.46
N GLY A 39 -21.85 -26.77 22.51
CA GLY A 39 -22.84 -26.75 23.57
C GLY A 39 -24.11 -27.53 23.23
N LYS A 40 -25.10 -27.40 24.11
CA LYS A 40 -26.41 -28.03 23.97
C LYS A 40 -27.46 -26.96 23.69
N LEU A 41 -28.31 -27.24 22.70
CA LEU A 41 -29.44 -26.38 22.37
C LEU A 41 -30.73 -27.00 22.94
N TRP A 42 -31.47 -26.20 23.69
CA TRP A 42 -32.82 -26.46 24.14
C TRP A 42 -33.79 -25.59 23.33
N ILE A 43 -35.09 -25.93 23.37
CA ILE A 43 -36.13 -25.26 22.58
C ILE A 43 -36.11 -23.73 22.74
N VAL A 44 -35.76 -23.23 23.94
CA VAL A 44 -35.78 -21.79 24.28
C VAL A 44 -34.47 -21.27 24.86
N SER A 45 -33.40 -22.07 24.89
CA SER A 45 -32.13 -21.65 25.48
C SER A 45 -30.95 -22.43 24.95
N PHE A 46 -29.78 -21.82 24.98
CA PHE A 46 -28.52 -22.46 24.65
C PHE A 46 -27.61 -22.55 25.88
N THR A 47 -27.01 -23.73 26.08
CA THR A 47 -26.05 -23.99 27.15
C THR A 47 -24.65 -24.21 26.57
N LEU A 48 -23.72 -23.31 26.89
CA LEU A 48 -22.32 -23.39 26.48
C LEU A 48 -21.57 -24.48 27.28
N ASN A 49 -20.71 -25.23 26.58
CA ASN A 49 -19.84 -26.23 27.18
C ASN A 49 -18.87 -25.60 28.20
N GLU A 50 -18.52 -26.37 29.23
CA GLU A 50 -17.72 -25.89 30.35
C GLU A 50 -16.31 -25.48 29.93
N ASP A 51 -15.69 -26.23 29.02
CA ASP A 51 -14.36 -25.96 28.48
C ASP A 51 -14.30 -24.63 27.72
N LEU A 52 -15.40 -24.26 27.07
CA LEU A 52 -15.53 -23.00 26.32
C LEU A 52 -16.00 -21.83 27.18
N ALA A 53 -16.50 -22.10 28.38
CA ALA A 53 -16.94 -21.05 29.30
C ALA A 53 -15.75 -20.34 29.98
N ASN A 54 -14.58 -20.97 30.05
CA ASN A 54 -13.40 -20.40 30.69
C ASN A 54 -12.61 -19.51 29.72
N ILE A 55 -12.66 -18.20 29.94
CA ILE A 55 -11.96 -17.24 29.08
C ILE A 55 -10.62 -16.89 29.72
N HIS A 56 -9.55 -17.50 29.20
CA HIS A 56 -8.20 -17.34 29.73
C HIS A 56 -7.39 -16.14 29.21
N ASN A 57 -7.92 -15.33 28.29
CA ASN A 57 -7.10 -14.33 27.58
C ASN A 57 -7.84 -13.02 27.28
N ILE A 58 -8.28 -12.29 28.32
CA ILE A 58 -8.62 -10.87 28.16
C ILE A 58 -7.61 -10.03 28.94
N GLY A 59 -6.54 -9.63 28.26
CA GLY A 59 -5.69 -8.50 28.71
C GLY A 59 -4.54 -8.81 29.66
N GLY A 60 -3.91 -9.99 29.58
CA GLY A 60 -2.59 -10.26 30.19
C GLY A 60 -2.53 -10.18 31.73
N LYS A 61 -3.66 -10.00 32.42
CA LYS A 61 -3.77 -10.08 33.88
C LYS A 61 -4.70 -11.22 34.25
N SER A 62 -4.29 -11.93 35.31
CA SER A 62 -4.86 -13.13 35.94
C SER A 62 -6.28 -12.93 36.53
N ALA A 63 -7.18 -12.33 35.78
CA ALA A 63 -8.61 -12.38 36.06
C ALA A 63 -9.21 -13.42 35.12
N SER A 64 -9.33 -14.68 35.58
CA SER A 64 -10.18 -15.65 34.90
C SER A 64 -11.61 -15.09 34.91
N VAL A 65 -12.11 -14.76 33.73
CA VAL A 65 -13.51 -14.37 33.56
C VAL A 65 -14.21 -15.52 32.88
N ARG A 66 -15.31 -15.96 33.49
CA ARG A 66 -16.13 -17.03 32.95
C ARG A 66 -17.26 -16.43 32.12
N ALA A 67 -17.45 -16.92 30.89
CA ALA A 67 -18.61 -16.59 30.11
C ALA A 67 -19.88 -17.13 30.78
N PRO A 68 -21.04 -16.45 30.64
CA PRO A 68 -22.32 -17.04 30.98
C PRO A 68 -22.48 -18.38 30.25
N ARG A 69 -23.05 -19.37 30.92
CA ARG A 69 -23.32 -20.69 30.31
C ARG A 69 -24.68 -20.73 29.66
N GLU A 70 -25.67 -20.16 30.32
CA GLU A 70 -27.05 -20.14 29.87
C GLU A 70 -27.36 -18.89 29.07
N HIS A 71 -28.00 -19.12 27.92
CA HIS A 71 -28.38 -18.07 26.99
C HIS A 71 -29.82 -18.29 26.52
N PRO A 72 -30.82 -17.66 27.15
CA PRO A 72 -32.19 -17.72 26.68
C PRO A 72 -32.33 -17.10 25.28
N PHE A 73 -33.23 -17.68 24.49
CA PHE A 73 -33.61 -17.17 23.18
C PHE A 73 -34.90 -16.37 23.28
N VAL A 74 -34.86 -15.16 22.72
CA VAL A 74 -36.04 -14.31 22.58
C VAL A 74 -36.48 -14.35 21.13
N LEU A 75 -37.66 -14.93 20.89
CA LEU A 75 -38.25 -14.98 19.54
C LEU A 75 -38.68 -13.58 19.10
N GLN A 76 -38.29 -13.22 17.89
CA GLN A 76 -38.70 -12.00 17.21
C GLN A 76 -39.65 -12.35 16.07
N ARG A 77 -40.74 -11.57 15.94
CA ARG A 77 -41.64 -11.71 14.79
C ARG A 77 -40.93 -11.18 13.54
N VAL A 78 -40.95 -11.95 12.46
CA VAL A 78 -40.50 -11.53 11.13
C VAL A 78 -41.61 -10.70 10.47
N GLY A 79 -41.83 -9.48 10.97
CA GLY A 79 -42.89 -8.61 10.48
C GLY A 79 -42.47 -7.86 9.20
N GLY A 80 -43.03 -8.23 8.06
CA GLY A 80 -42.99 -7.43 6.82
C GLY A 80 -41.79 -7.65 5.89
N GLN A 81 -40.83 -8.49 6.25
CA GLN A 81 -39.68 -8.83 5.40
C GLN A 81 -39.47 -10.34 5.35
N THR A 82 -39.49 -10.92 4.14
CA THR A 82 -39.08 -12.30 3.90
C THR A 82 -37.56 -12.36 3.80
N LEU A 83 -36.93 -13.15 4.65
CA LEU A 83 -35.49 -13.38 4.61
C LEU A 83 -35.22 -14.75 4.02
N THR A 84 -34.25 -14.85 3.11
CA THR A 84 -33.79 -16.10 2.50
C THR A 84 -32.30 -16.28 2.68
N VAL A 85 -31.85 -17.54 2.68
CA VAL A 85 -30.45 -17.93 2.83
C VAL A 85 -29.98 -18.52 1.50
N PHE A 86 -28.94 -17.93 0.93
CA PHE A 86 -28.18 -18.51 -0.18
C PHE A 86 -26.79 -18.92 0.31
N THR A 87 -26.23 -19.95 -0.32
CA THR A 87 -24.87 -20.43 -0.11
C THR A 87 -24.11 -20.33 -1.42
N GLU A 88 -22.84 -19.95 -1.31
CA GLU A 88 -21.89 -19.93 -2.40
C GLU A 88 -20.81 -20.95 -2.06
N SER A 89 -20.65 -21.96 -2.90
CA SER A 89 -19.57 -22.94 -2.75
C SER A 89 -18.24 -22.34 -3.22
N SER A 90 -17.13 -22.95 -2.81
CA SER A 90 -15.79 -22.61 -3.31
C SER A 90 -15.59 -22.86 -4.81
N SER A 91 -16.59 -23.42 -5.49
CA SER A 91 -16.60 -23.69 -6.94
C SER A 91 -17.51 -22.71 -7.70
N ASP A 92 -17.79 -21.54 -7.13
CA ASP A 92 -18.70 -20.51 -7.65
C ASP A 92 -20.11 -21.03 -7.97
N LYS A 93 -20.59 -22.05 -7.23
CA LYS A 93 -21.96 -22.56 -7.37
C LYS A 93 -22.86 -21.92 -6.31
N LEU A 94 -23.95 -21.32 -6.76
CA LEU A 94 -24.97 -20.72 -5.90
C LEU A 94 -26.11 -21.71 -5.63
N SER A 95 -26.54 -21.79 -4.36
CA SER A 95 -27.70 -22.58 -3.94
C SER A 95 -28.55 -21.79 -2.94
N LEU A 96 -29.87 -21.87 -3.07
CA LEU A 96 -30.84 -21.34 -2.13
C LEU A 96 -31.16 -22.41 -1.07
N GLU A 97 -30.67 -22.19 0.15
CA GLU A 97 -30.87 -23.06 1.31
C GLU A 97 -32.23 -22.88 1.99
N GLY A 98 -32.91 -21.76 1.72
CA GLY A 98 -34.28 -21.58 2.17
C GLY A 98 -34.74 -20.25 2.73
N ILE A 99 -35.95 -20.28 3.29
CA ILE A 99 -36.63 -19.14 3.91
C ILE A 99 -36.46 -19.17 5.44
N VAL A 100 -36.29 -18.00 6.06
CA VAL A 100 -36.23 -17.84 7.52
C VAL A 100 -37.62 -17.66 8.10
N VAL A 101 -38.05 -18.61 8.93
CA VAL A 101 -39.42 -18.65 9.48
C VAL A 101 -39.48 -17.99 10.88
N PRO A 102 -38.77 -18.46 11.92
CA PRO A 102 -38.60 -17.68 13.15
C PRO A 102 -37.22 -17.00 13.21
N ARG A 103 -37.19 -15.78 13.74
CA ARG A 103 -35.96 -15.10 14.16
C ARG A 103 -35.81 -15.22 15.67
N ALA A 104 -34.62 -15.55 16.15
CA ALA A 104 -34.33 -15.61 17.58
C ALA A 104 -33.12 -14.73 17.93
N GLU A 105 -33.19 -14.06 19.07
CA GLU A 105 -32.05 -13.39 19.69
C GLU A 105 -31.55 -14.19 20.89
N CYS A 106 -30.30 -14.62 20.82
CA CYS A 106 -29.58 -15.21 21.94
C CYS A 106 -29.12 -14.10 22.88
N ARG A 107 -29.60 -14.13 24.12
CA ARG A 107 -29.21 -13.16 25.15
C ARG A 107 -28.43 -13.85 26.26
N PRO A 108 -27.36 -13.23 26.79
CA PRO A 108 -26.72 -13.74 28.00
C PRO A 108 -27.68 -13.67 29.19
N ALA A 109 -27.66 -14.69 30.05
CA ALA A 109 -28.25 -14.56 31.38
C ALA A 109 -27.57 -13.40 32.15
N ALA A 110 -28.37 -12.52 32.74
CA ALA A 110 -27.88 -11.39 33.54
C ALA A 110 -27.13 -11.93 34.76
N SER A 111 -25.80 -11.78 34.75
CA SER A 111 -24.90 -12.27 35.79
C SER A 111 -23.76 -11.29 36.02
N GLU A 112 -23.22 -11.25 37.23
CA GLU A 112 -22.07 -10.41 37.57
C GLU A 112 -20.86 -10.74 36.68
N ASN A 113 -20.68 -12.02 36.35
CA ASN A 113 -19.64 -12.49 35.43
C ASN A 113 -19.79 -11.88 34.03
N TYR A 114 -21.01 -11.78 33.50
CA TYR A 114 -21.27 -11.12 32.22
C TYR A 114 -20.91 -9.63 32.27
N MET A 115 -21.26 -8.94 33.35
CA MET A 115 -20.94 -7.52 33.52
C MET A 115 -19.43 -7.28 33.63
N ARG A 116 -18.70 -8.15 34.36
CA ARG A 116 -17.24 -8.13 34.42
C ARG A 116 -16.61 -8.36 33.04
N LEU A 117 -17.12 -9.32 32.28
CA LEU A 117 -16.69 -9.59 30.91
C LEU A 117 -16.90 -8.36 30.00
N LYS A 118 -18.08 -7.74 30.05
CA LYS A 118 -18.37 -6.54 29.27
C LYS A 118 -17.47 -5.37 29.66
N ARG A 119 -17.17 -5.19 30.95
CA ARG A 119 -16.25 -4.15 31.45
C ARG A 119 -14.84 -4.35 30.90
N LEU A 120 -14.33 -5.58 30.89
CA LEU A 120 -13.01 -5.89 30.32
C LEU A 120 -12.99 -5.65 28.80
N GLN A 121 -14.04 -6.05 28.10
CA GLN A 121 -14.14 -5.84 26.66
C GLN A 121 -14.15 -4.35 26.30
N ILE A 122 -14.92 -3.54 27.04
CA ILE A 122 -14.95 -2.08 26.86
C ILE A 122 -13.55 -1.49 27.10
N LYS A 123 -12.89 -1.88 28.19
CA LYS A 123 -11.54 -1.43 28.54
C LYS A 123 -10.51 -1.79 27.47
N GLU A 124 -10.64 -2.95 26.83
CA GLU A 124 -9.75 -3.37 25.75
C GLU A 124 -10.03 -2.56 24.48
N SER A 125 -11.29 -2.40 24.10
CA SER A 125 -11.69 -1.65 22.90
C SER A 125 -11.49 -0.14 23.04
N SER A 126 -11.51 0.40 24.26
CA SER A 126 -11.32 1.82 24.53
C SER A 126 -9.86 2.23 24.54
N LYS A 127 -8.92 1.29 24.41
CA LYS A 127 -7.50 1.62 24.26
C LYS A 127 -7.28 2.19 22.85
N PRO A 128 -6.87 3.45 22.72
CA PRO A 128 -6.59 4.01 21.41
C PRO A 128 -5.36 3.34 20.79
N VAL A 129 -5.37 3.16 19.47
CA VAL A 129 -4.28 2.52 18.72
C VAL A 129 -2.98 3.33 18.81
N ARG A 130 -3.09 4.65 18.98
CA ARG A 130 -1.95 5.57 19.10
C ARG A 130 -2.12 6.42 20.34
N LEU A 131 -1.07 6.51 21.14
CA LEU A 131 -0.99 7.36 22.31
C LEU A 131 0.08 8.42 22.05
N SER A 132 -0.33 9.69 21.92
CA SER A 132 0.61 10.81 21.98
C SER A 132 1.15 10.91 23.40
N LYS A 133 2.45 10.65 23.58
CA LYS A 133 3.12 10.90 24.85
C LYS A 133 3.58 12.36 24.86
N GLN A 134 3.02 13.16 25.75
CA GLN A 134 3.60 14.47 26.04
C GLN A 134 4.99 14.24 26.65
N LEU A 135 5.99 14.93 26.11
CA LEU A 135 7.33 14.91 26.67
C LEU A 135 7.33 15.85 27.88
N ASP A 136 7.66 15.31 29.05
CA ASP A 136 7.73 16.05 30.32
C ASP A 136 8.78 17.18 30.28
N LYS A 137 9.84 16.96 29.50
CA LYS A 137 10.88 17.95 29.24
C LYS A 137 10.94 18.25 27.75
N ILE A 138 11.07 19.53 27.42
CA ILE A 138 11.39 19.98 26.07
C ILE A 138 12.73 19.35 25.70
N VAL A 139 12.76 18.59 24.59
CA VAL A 139 14.01 18.06 24.02
C VAL A 139 14.78 19.25 23.44
N THR A 140 15.64 19.85 24.25
CA THR A 140 16.51 20.96 23.84
C THR A 140 17.73 20.47 23.06
N THR A 141 17.97 19.16 23.02
CA THR A 141 19.04 18.51 22.23
C THR A 141 18.66 18.34 20.76
N ASN A 142 17.82 19.22 20.23
CA ASN A 142 17.67 19.35 18.79
C ASN A 142 18.97 19.94 18.24
N TYR A 143 19.95 19.07 17.95
CA TYR A 143 20.93 19.40 16.93
C TYR A 143 20.13 19.64 15.65
N LYS A 144 19.85 20.91 15.36
CA LYS A 144 19.30 21.31 14.08
C LYS A 144 20.44 21.09 13.10
N PRO A 145 20.42 20.05 12.24
CA PRO A 145 21.38 20.01 11.15
C PRO A 145 21.17 21.32 10.40
N PHE A 146 22.20 22.16 10.38
CA PHE A 146 22.16 23.38 9.59
C PHE A 146 22.26 22.92 8.14
N ALA A 147 21.11 22.55 7.58
CA ALA A 147 20.99 22.22 6.17
C ALA A 147 21.35 23.51 5.44
N ASN A 148 22.56 23.53 4.89
CA ASN A 148 23.00 24.67 4.12
C ASN A 148 22.02 24.86 2.98
N HIS A 149 21.44 26.05 2.86
CA HIS A 149 20.41 26.30 1.87
C HIS A 149 20.98 25.99 0.47
N GLN A 150 20.18 25.36 -0.40
CA GLN A 150 20.61 24.92 -1.73
C GLN A 150 21.30 26.05 -2.52
N TYR A 151 20.82 27.29 -2.34
CA TYR A 151 21.43 28.49 -2.91
C TYR A 151 22.89 28.71 -2.49
N ASN A 152 23.23 28.45 -1.23
CA ASN A 152 24.58 28.65 -0.72
C ASN A 152 25.54 27.55 -1.22
N ILE A 153 25.04 26.31 -1.31
CA ILE A 153 25.79 25.20 -1.92
C ILE A 153 26.10 25.52 -3.38
N GLU A 154 25.11 25.99 -4.13
CA GLU A 154 25.25 26.38 -5.53
C GLU A 154 26.16 27.61 -5.71
N TYR A 155 26.10 28.58 -4.80
CA TYR A 155 26.97 29.76 -4.81
C TYR A 155 28.44 29.39 -4.61
N GLU A 156 28.76 28.53 -3.63
CA GLU A 156 30.11 28.02 -3.40
C GLU A 156 30.61 27.18 -4.59
N ARG A 157 29.75 26.32 -5.16
CA ARG A 157 30.05 25.54 -6.37
C ARG A 157 30.37 26.45 -7.54
N LYS A 158 29.55 27.47 -7.78
CA LYS A 158 29.73 28.44 -8.86
C LYS A 158 31.00 29.26 -8.67
N LYS A 159 31.31 29.71 -7.45
CA LYS A 159 32.58 30.40 -7.13
C LYS A 159 33.81 29.55 -7.47
N LYS A 160 33.73 28.23 -7.27
CA LYS A 160 34.82 27.29 -7.57
C LYS A 160 34.93 26.98 -9.07
N GLU A 161 33.81 26.85 -9.78
CA GLU A 161 33.77 26.44 -11.20
C GLU A 161 33.90 27.60 -12.18
N ASP A 162 33.26 28.76 -11.92
CA ASP A 162 33.37 30.00 -12.71
C ASP A 162 34.68 30.75 -12.41
N GLY A 163 35.71 30.05 -11.92
CA GLY A 163 37.07 30.58 -11.94
C GLY A 163 37.38 31.06 -13.35
N LYS A 164 37.87 32.30 -13.48
CA LYS A 164 38.21 32.93 -14.77
C LYS A 164 39.19 32.00 -15.50
N ARG A 165 38.69 31.13 -16.38
CA ARG A 165 39.54 30.33 -17.26
C ARG A 165 40.29 31.34 -18.13
N ALA A 166 41.58 31.47 -17.88
CA ALA A 166 42.44 32.25 -18.76
C ALA A 166 42.28 31.69 -20.18
N ARG A 167 42.18 32.56 -21.19
CA ARG A 167 42.15 32.11 -22.57
C ARG A 167 43.44 31.33 -22.82
N ALA A 168 43.31 30.05 -23.13
CA ALA A 168 44.44 29.24 -23.54
C ALA A 168 44.96 29.76 -24.90
N ASP A 169 46.22 29.44 -25.21
CA ASP A 169 46.87 29.85 -26.45
C ASP A 169 46.08 29.39 -27.69
N LYS A 170 46.12 30.21 -28.76
CA LYS A 170 45.32 29.99 -29.98
C LYS A 170 45.58 28.61 -30.58
N GLN A 171 46.83 28.14 -30.55
CA GLN A 171 47.21 26.84 -31.12
C GLN A 171 46.65 25.67 -30.30
N HIS A 172 46.77 25.74 -28.97
CA HIS A 172 46.23 24.69 -28.09
C HIS A 172 44.70 24.57 -28.19
N VAL A 173 44.02 25.70 -28.38
CA VAL A 173 42.57 25.74 -28.58
C VAL A 173 42.17 25.11 -29.91
N LEU A 174 42.96 25.29 -30.98
CA LEU A 174 42.75 24.65 -32.27
C LEU A 174 42.87 23.12 -32.18
N ASP A 175 43.89 22.60 -31.50
CA ASP A 175 44.09 21.16 -31.34
C ASP A 175 42.94 20.48 -30.56
N MET A 176 42.45 21.15 -29.50
CA MET A 176 41.25 20.69 -28.78
C MET A 176 40.00 20.76 -29.65
N LEU A 177 39.88 21.79 -30.50
CA LEU A 177 38.75 21.95 -31.40
C LEU A 177 38.73 20.83 -32.44
N PHE A 178 39.87 20.52 -33.08
CA PHE A 178 39.98 19.41 -34.01
C PHE A 178 39.67 18.07 -33.33
N SER A 179 40.17 17.84 -32.11
CA SER A 179 39.83 16.64 -31.33
C SER A 179 38.35 16.51 -30.99
N ALA A 180 37.65 17.63 -30.79
CA ALA A 180 36.21 17.62 -30.57
C ALA A 180 35.44 17.29 -31.86
N PHE A 181 35.83 17.90 -32.98
CA PHE A 181 35.22 17.66 -34.29
C PHE A 181 35.49 16.27 -34.87
N GLU A 182 36.54 15.59 -34.41
CA GLU A 182 36.77 14.18 -34.69
C GLU A 182 35.68 13.28 -34.09
N LYS A 183 35.14 13.65 -32.92
CA LYS A 183 34.09 12.89 -32.22
C LYS A 183 32.69 13.19 -32.74
N HIS A 184 32.44 14.42 -33.15
CA HIS A 184 31.16 14.84 -33.72
C HIS A 184 31.40 15.79 -34.89
N GLN A 185 30.82 15.44 -36.05
CA GLN A 185 30.98 16.20 -37.29
C GLN A 185 30.49 17.65 -37.19
N TYR A 186 29.53 17.92 -36.30
CA TYR A 186 28.85 19.20 -36.20
C TYR A 186 28.57 19.56 -34.74
N TYR A 187 28.77 20.83 -34.36
CA TYR A 187 28.56 21.32 -32.99
C TYR A 187 27.72 22.61 -32.94
N ASN A 188 26.91 22.75 -31.90
CA ASN A 188 26.11 23.95 -31.70
C ASN A 188 26.98 25.14 -31.24
N LEU A 189 26.67 26.32 -31.75
CA LEU A 189 27.31 27.57 -31.34
C LEU A 189 27.19 27.88 -29.84
N LYS A 190 26.19 27.33 -29.14
CA LYS A 190 26.08 27.48 -27.66
C LYS A 190 27.26 26.84 -26.94
N ASP A 191 27.71 25.68 -27.39
CA ASP A 191 28.80 24.93 -26.78
C ASP A 191 30.17 25.47 -27.21
N LEU A 192 30.22 26.11 -28.38
CA LEU A 192 31.43 26.71 -28.97
C LEU A 192 31.49 28.25 -28.84
N GLY A 193 30.71 28.84 -27.93
CA GLY A 193 30.37 30.26 -27.93
C GLY A 193 31.56 31.25 -27.92
N TYR A 194 32.70 30.86 -27.35
CA TYR A 194 33.92 31.67 -27.26
C TYR A 194 34.92 31.47 -28.42
N LEU A 195 34.66 30.51 -29.31
CA LEU A 195 35.56 30.11 -30.41
C LEU A 195 35.13 30.68 -31.77
N LYS A 196 34.19 31.64 -31.79
CA LYS A 196 33.61 32.18 -33.02
C LYS A 196 34.63 32.78 -33.99
N GLU A 197 35.68 33.42 -33.49
CA GLU A 197 36.72 34.02 -34.35
C GLU A 197 37.54 32.93 -35.05
N ILE A 198 37.95 31.91 -34.30
CA ILE A 198 38.68 30.76 -34.82
C ILE A 198 37.82 29.96 -35.80
N LEU A 199 36.55 29.74 -35.46
CA LEU A 199 35.59 29.03 -36.32
C LEU A 199 35.24 29.79 -37.61
N LYS A 200 35.33 31.12 -37.63
CA LYS A 200 35.21 31.90 -38.88
C LYS A 200 36.40 31.67 -39.81
N GLU A 201 37.60 31.43 -39.26
CA GLU A 201 38.80 31.13 -40.05
C GLU A 201 38.77 29.69 -40.59
N THR A 202 38.42 28.72 -39.73
CA THR A 202 38.59 27.28 -40.03
C THR A 202 37.30 26.51 -40.32
N GLY A 203 36.13 27.09 -40.03
CA GLY A 203 34.83 26.42 -40.10
C GLY A 203 33.85 27.03 -41.12
N ILE A 204 32.75 26.31 -41.32
CA ILE A 204 31.59 26.68 -42.13
C ILE A 204 30.38 26.68 -41.20
N GLN A 205 29.63 27.79 -41.22
CA GLN A 205 28.38 27.88 -40.47
C GLN A 205 27.24 27.29 -41.30
N ASN A 206 26.55 26.30 -40.75
CA ASN A 206 25.32 25.79 -41.36
C ASN A 206 24.11 26.62 -40.89
N VAL A 207 23.60 27.45 -41.80
CA VAL A 207 22.50 28.38 -41.54
C VAL A 207 21.12 27.84 -41.94
N LYS A 208 21.02 26.66 -42.57
CA LYS A 208 19.74 26.09 -43.06
C LYS A 208 19.63 24.57 -42.82
N GLY A 209 18.48 24.11 -42.34
CA GLY A 209 18.17 22.67 -42.14
C GLY A 209 17.73 22.31 -40.72
N LEU A 210 17.77 21.03 -40.33
CA LEU A 210 17.52 20.53 -38.97
C LEU A 210 18.68 20.84 -38.00
N HIS A 211 19.87 21.16 -38.53
CA HIS A 211 21.07 21.56 -37.79
C HIS A 211 21.32 23.08 -37.88
N LYS A 212 20.34 23.90 -37.48
CA LYS A 212 20.48 25.37 -37.51
C LYS A 212 21.44 25.84 -36.41
N ASN A 213 22.31 26.81 -36.73
CA ASN A 213 23.33 27.38 -35.84
C ASN A 213 24.43 26.39 -35.43
N THR A 214 24.70 25.44 -36.30
CA THR A 214 25.75 24.45 -36.12
C THR A 214 26.96 24.83 -36.96
N TRP A 215 28.15 24.57 -36.44
CA TRP A 215 29.41 24.76 -37.15
C TRP A 215 30.00 23.41 -37.53
N GLU A 216 30.60 23.37 -38.71
CA GLU A 216 31.39 22.25 -39.20
C GLU A 216 32.77 22.76 -39.62
N LEU A 217 33.80 21.92 -39.56
CA LEU A 217 35.11 22.31 -40.10
C LEU A 217 35.08 22.36 -41.63
N LYS A 218 35.88 23.25 -42.23
CA LYS A 218 36.09 23.28 -43.68
C LYS A 218 36.67 21.95 -44.16
N PRO A 219 36.32 21.47 -45.36
CA PRO A 219 36.81 20.20 -45.91
C PRO A 219 38.33 20.05 -45.91
N GLU A 220 39.06 21.16 -46.08
CA GLU A 220 40.53 21.22 -46.08
C GLU A 220 41.16 20.91 -44.70
N TYR A 221 40.40 21.10 -43.62
CA TYR A 221 40.81 20.82 -42.24
C TYR A 221 40.12 19.56 -41.67
N ARG A 222 39.38 18.82 -42.51
CA ARG A 222 38.79 17.54 -42.14
C ARG A 222 39.82 16.44 -42.38
N HIS A 223 40.58 16.09 -41.35
CA HIS A 223 41.36 14.85 -41.36
C HIS A 223 40.50 13.69 -40.88
N TYR A 224 39.45 13.34 -41.64
CA TYR A 224 38.87 12.02 -41.46
C TYR A 224 39.95 11.03 -41.88
N GLN A 225 40.58 10.36 -40.91
CA GLN A 225 41.20 9.08 -41.20
C GLN A 225 40.08 8.26 -41.85
N GLY A 226 40.21 7.98 -43.14
CA GLY A 226 39.27 7.13 -43.83
C GLY A 226 39.16 5.85 -43.02
N GLU A 227 37.94 5.46 -42.67
CA GLU A 227 37.67 4.16 -42.08
C GLU A 227 38.46 3.12 -42.87
N GLU A 228 39.34 2.38 -42.19
CA GLU A 228 39.89 1.16 -42.76
C GLU A 228 38.69 0.29 -43.15
N LYS A 229 38.48 0.14 -44.46
CA LYS A 229 37.65 -0.92 -45.01
C LYS A 229 38.21 -2.24 -44.50
N SER A 230 37.55 -2.85 -43.53
CA SER A 230 37.58 -4.30 -43.40
C SER A 230 36.65 -4.87 -44.47
N ASP A 231 37.23 -5.42 -45.52
CA ASP A 231 36.66 -6.60 -46.20
C ASP A 231 36.67 -7.80 -45.22
#